data_AF-A0A7C5KP04-F1
#
_entry.id   AF-A0A7C5KP04-F1
#
_cell.length_a   1.000
_cell.length_b   1.000
_cell.length_c   1.000
_cell.angle_alpha   90.00
_cell.angle_beta   90.00
_cell.angle_gamma   90.00
#
_symmetry.space_group_name_H-M   'P 1'
#
loop_
_entity.id
_entity.type
_entity.pdbx_description
1 polymer ?
#
loop_
_entity_poly.entity_id
_entity_poly.type
_entity_poly.pdbx_seq_one_letter_code
_entity_poly.pdbx_strand_id
1 'polypeptide(L)'
;MTAKHTHKTTDLSRRGFLTSAAAGTAALAAGTTSLKAAGNPENQPPNVPEWSRALGDGVVERPYGLPSEFEKDVIRRNVAWLTASTESSVSFTPLHELDGIITPNGLCFERHHSGVAHVDPADYRLMIN
;
A
#
# COMPACT_ATOMS: atom_id res chain seq x y z
N MET A 1 -75.19 8.35 0.10
CA MET A 1 -74.20 8.02 1.13
C MET A 1 -72.95 7.55 0.40
N THR A 2 -71.90 8.37 0.32
CA THR A 2 -70.68 8.03 -0.41
C THR A 2 -69.50 8.32 0.50
N ALA A 3 -68.88 7.28 1.04
CA ALA A 3 -67.75 7.37 1.95
C ALA A 3 -66.48 7.78 1.16
N LYS A 4 -65.82 8.86 1.59
CA LYS A 4 -64.48 9.21 1.12
C LYS A 4 -63.45 8.33 1.83
N HIS A 5 -62.78 7.44 1.11
CA HIS A 5 -61.56 6.80 1.58
C HIS A 5 -60.38 7.75 1.40
N THR A 6 -59.78 8.17 2.51
CA THR A 6 -58.53 8.94 2.54
C THR A 6 -57.35 7.98 2.62
N HIS A 7 -56.59 7.85 1.53
CA HIS A 7 -55.32 7.13 1.51
C HIS A 7 -54.25 8.00 2.16
N LYS A 8 -53.70 7.58 3.31
CA LYS A 8 -52.65 8.32 4.02
C LYS A 8 -51.29 7.87 3.49
N THR A 9 -50.72 8.60 2.55
CA THR A 9 -49.32 8.43 2.15
C THR A 9 -48.43 8.93 3.28
N THR A 10 -47.62 8.04 3.85
CA THR A 10 -46.59 8.37 4.83
C THR A 10 -45.38 8.96 4.10
N ASP A 11 -45.41 10.27 3.85
CA ASP A 11 -44.25 10.97 3.30
C ASP A 11 -43.13 11.00 4.35
N LEU A 12 -42.04 10.29 4.06
CA LEU A 12 -40.80 10.36 4.84
C LEU A 12 -40.27 11.80 4.82
N SER A 13 -40.43 12.51 5.93
CA SER A 13 -39.95 13.90 6.02
C SER A 13 -38.42 13.95 5.85
N ARG A 14 -37.92 14.99 5.17
CA ARG A 14 -36.46 15.25 5.06
C ARG A 14 -35.77 15.24 6.42
N ARG A 15 -36.44 15.77 7.46
CA ARG A 15 -35.95 15.71 8.84
C ARG A 15 -35.80 14.27 9.29
N GLY A 16 -36.84 13.44 9.16
CA GLY A 16 -36.78 12.02 9.53
C GLY A 16 -35.66 11.26 8.81
N PHE A 17 -35.45 11.54 7.52
CA PHE A 17 -34.33 10.98 6.75
C PHE A 17 -32.96 11.44 7.26
N LEU A 18 -32.79 12.74 7.57
CA LEU A 18 -31.52 13.26 8.10
C LEU A 18 -31.26 12.74 9.51
N THR A 19 -32.29 12.60 10.36
CA THR A 19 -32.15 12.03 11.71
C THR A 19 -31.79 10.55 11.65
N SER A 20 -32.41 9.77 10.74
CA SER A 20 -32.09 8.35 10.57
C SER A 20 -30.72 8.15 9.92
N ALA A 21 -30.32 8.99 8.98
CA ALA A 21 -28.98 8.98 8.40
C ALA A 21 -27.91 9.29 9.44
N ALA A 22 -28.13 10.29 10.31
CA ALA A 22 -27.23 10.62 11.41
C ALA A 22 -27.13 9.50 12.47
N ALA A 23 -28.24 8.81 12.75
CA ALA A 23 -28.23 7.64 13.64
C ALA A 23 -27.49 6.44 13.00
N GLY A 24 -27.67 6.24 11.69
CA GLY A 24 -26.99 5.19 10.93
C GLY A 24 -25.47 5.38 10.87
N THR A 25 -25.00 6.62 10.66
CA THR A 25 -23.56 6.93 10.65
C THR A 25 -22.91 6.78 12.02
N ALA A 26 -23.61 7.09 13.11
CA ALA A 26 -23.10 6.87 14.47
C ALA A 26 -22.93 5.37 14.79
N ALA A 27 -23.86 4.52 14.34
CA ALA A 27 -23.76 3.06 14.51
C ALA A 27 -22.60 2.45 13.69
N LEU A 28 -22.36 2.98 12.49
CA LEU A 28 -21.20 2.60 11.67
C LEU A 28 -19.87 3.06 12.28
N ALA A 29 -19.80 4.25 12.86
CA ALA A 29 -18.59 4.74 13.53
C ALA A 29 -18.20 3.95 14.79
N ALA A 30 -19.19 3.37 15.49
CA ALA A 30 -18.94 2.47 16.63
C ALA A 30 -18.48 1.06 16.21
N GLY A 31 -18.76 0.65 14.96
CA GLY A 31 -18.35 -0.64 14.40
C GLY A 31 -17.03 -0.62 13.61
N THR A 32 -16.47 0.56 13.32
CA THR A 32 -15.27 0.72 12.47
C THR A 32 -13.97 0.91 13.24
N THR A 33 -13.96 0.78 14.57
CA THR A 33 -12.74 0.98 15.38
C THR A 33 -11.72 -0.16 15.29
N SER A 34 -11.89 -1.18 14.44
CA SER A 34 -10.88 -2.23 14.25
C SER A 34 -11.01 -2.94 12.90
N LEU A 35 -10.60 -2.26 11.83
CA LEU A 35 -10.25 -2.92 10.55
C LEU A 35 -8.78 -2.64 10.17
N LYS A 36 -7.90 -2.51 11.16
CA LYS A 36 -6.54 -3.04 10.95
C LYS A 36 -6.69 -4.54 11.08
N ALA A 37 -6.24 -5.31 10.09
CA ALA A 37 -6.16 -6.76 10.24
C ALA A 37 -5.41 -7.03 11.55
N ALA A 38 -6.15 -7.46 12.57
CA ALA A 38 -5.54 -7.81 13.85
C ALA A 38 -4.58 -8.94 13.51
N GLY A 39 -3.28 -8.74 13.74
CA GLY A 39 -2.28 -9.79 13.56
C GLY A 39 -2.67 -11.01 14.41
N ASN A 40 -1.98 -12.14 14.23
CA ASN A 40 -2.27 -13.38 14.97
C ASN A 40 -2.58 -13.10 16.46
N PRO A 41 -3.80 -13.36 16.96
CA PRO A 41 -4.20 -13.07 18.35
C PRO A 41 -3.30 -13.75 19.39
N GLU A 42 -2.72 -14.90 19.05
CA GLU A 42 -1.77 -15.61 19.92
C GLU A 42 -0.46 -14.84 20.14
N ASN A 43 -0.13 -13.91 19.24
CA ASN A 43 1.03 -13.05 19.32
C ASN A 43 0.72 -11.66 19.93
N GLN A 44 -0.54 -11.38 20.28
CA GLN A 44 -0.95 -10.09 20.85
C GLN A 44 -0.94 -10.11 22.38
N PRO A 45 -0.69 -8.98 23.06
CA PRO A 45 -0.79 -8.89 24.52
C PRO A 45 -2.17 -9.34 25.04
N PRO A 46 -2.26 -10.09 26.16
CA PRO A 46 -1.19 -10.42 27.10
C PRO A 46 -0.39 -11.70 26.77
N ASN A 47 -0.61 -12.33 25.60
CA ASN A 47 0.08 -13.56 25.22
C ASN A 47 1.56 -13.31 24.91
N VAL A 48 2.37 -14.35 25.05
CA VAL A 48 3.80 -14.32 24.68
C VAL A 48 3.93 -14.67 23.19
N PRO A 49 4.50 -13.79 22.35
CA PRO A 49 4.59 -14.01 20.92
C PRO A 49 5.61 -15.09 20.55
N GLU A 50 5.35 -15.80 19.45
CA GLU A 50 6.14 -16.96 19.02
C GLU A 50 7.63 -16.67 18.80
N TRP A 51 7.97 -15.53 18.18
CA TRP A 51 9.36 -15.14 17.88
C TRP A 51 10.21 -14.89 19.13
N SER A 52 9.58 -14.71 20.30
CA SER A 52 10.31 -14.52 21.56
C SER A 52 10.78 -15.82 22.21
N ARG A 53 10.35 -16.99 21.69
CA ARG A 53 10.63 -18.31 22.29
C ARG A 53 11.80 -19.06 21.66
N ALA A 54 12.36 -18.58 20.56
CA ALA A 54 13.46 -19.21 19.84
C ALA A 54 14.44 -18.18 19.29
N LEU A 55 15.68 -18.61 19.00
CA LEU A 55 16.65 -17.79 18.28
C LEU A 55 16.24 -17.69 16.81
N GLY A 56 16.50 -16.53 16.20
CA GLY A 56 16.32 -16.30 14.77
C GLY A 56 17.57 -16.65 13.96
N ASP A 57 17.62 -16.12 12.73
CA ASP A 57 18.74 -16.29 11.79
C ASP A 57 20.09 -15.84 12.40
N GLY A 58 21.16 -16.53 11.98
CA GLY A 58 22.53 -16.20 12.39
C GLY A 58 23.07 -14.94 11.72
N VAL A 59 24.20 -14.44 12.23
CA VAL A 59 24.96 -13.39 11.52
C VAL A 59 25.41 -13.91 10.15
N VAL A 60 25.34 -13.06 9.12
CA VAL A 60 25.75 -13.39 7.74
C VAL A 60 24.85 -14.42 7.05
N GLU A 61 23.67 -14.74 7.58
CA GLU A 61 22.66 -15.55 6.85
C GLU A 61 22.34 -14.94 5.47
N ARG A 62 22.39 -13.60 5.37
CA ARG A 62 22.26 -12.84 4.13
C ARG A 62 23.51 -11.99 3.91
N PRO A 63 24.53 -12.47 3.17
CA PRO A 63 25.77 -11.71 2.91
C PRO A 63 25.54 -10.35 2.24
N TYR A 64 24.47 -10.23 1.46
CA TYR A 64 23.94 -8.96 1.00
C TYR A 64 22.47 -8.87 1.42
N GLY A 65 22.14 -7.82 2.18
CA GLY A 65 20.80 -7.65 2.75
C GLY A 65 19.71 -7.50 1.67
N LEU A 66 18.51 -7.98 2.00
CA LEU A 66 17.29 -7.75 1.24
C LEU A 66 16.23 -7.20 2.20
N PRO A 67 15.24 -6.43 1.70
CA PRO A 67 14.11 -6.00 2.51
C PRO A 67 13.37 -7.15 3.18
N SER A 68 12.60 -6.82 4.22
CA SER A 68 11.67 -7.74 4.86
C SER A 68 10.64 -8.27 3.87
N GLU A 69 10.20 -9.52 4.03
CA GLU A 69 9.14 -10.11 3.21
C GLU A 69 7.79 -9.37 3.34
N PHE A 70 7.59 -8.68 4.47
CA PHE A 70 6.40 -7.88 4.72
C PHE A 70 6.38 -6.57 3.92
N GLU A 71 7.53 -6.15 3.36
CA GLU A 71 7.70 -4.95 2.53
C GLU A 71 7.74 -5.26 1.02
N LYS A 72 7.20 -6.42 0.62
CA LYS A 72 7.25 -6.92 -0.77
C LYS A 72 6.64 -5.98 -1.81
N ASP A 73 5.75 -5.08 -1.40
CA ASP A 73 5.06 -4.14 -2.29
C ASP A 73 5.79 -2.79 -2.44
N VAL A 74 6.84 -2.57 -1.63
CA VAL A 74 7.73 -1.40 -1.70
C VAL A 74 8.77 -1.64 -2.80
N ILE A 75 8.31 -1.50 -4.04
CA ILE A 75 9.11 -1.77 -5.25
C ILE A 75 9.01 -0.62 -6.26
N ARG A 76 9.95 -0.57 -7.20
CA ARG A 76 9.81 0.22 -8.43
C ARG A 76 8.61 -0.25 -9.23
N ARG A 77 7.86 0.69 -9.82
CA ARG A 77 6.74 0.35 -10.72
C ARG A 77 6.94 0.97 -12.09
N ASN A 78 6.48 0.26 -13.12
CA ASN A 78 6.40 0.76 -14.49
C ASN A 78 4.92 0.99 -14.85
N VAL A 79 4.66 1.99 -15.70
CA VAL A 79 3.34 2.25 -16.27
C VAL A 79 3.41 1.96 -17.77
N ALA A 80 2.99 0.75 -18.15
CA ALA A 80 3.26 0.17 -19.47
C ALA A 80 2.75 0.99 -20.67
N TRP A 81 1.75 1.86 -20.47
CA TRP A 81 1.18 2.67 -21.55
C TRP A 81 1.93 3.99 -21.80
N LEU A 82 2.87 4.39 -20.95
CA LEU A 82 3.59 5.67 -21.10
C LEU A 82 4.57 5.67 -22.28
N THR A 83 5.12 4.52 -22.66
CA THR A 83 6.14 4.40 -23.72
C THR A 83 5.90 3.17 -24.59
N ALA A 84 6.49 3.16 -25.78
CA ALA A 84 6.31 2.07 -26.75
C ALA A 84 7.03 0.77 -26.35
N SER A 85 8.12 0.85 -25.58
CA SER A 85 8.85 -0.31 -25.05
C SER A 85 9.40 -0.03 -23.66
N THR A 86 9.78 -1.09 -22.94
CA THR A 86 10.35 -1.06 -21.58
C THR A 86 11.80 -0.59 -21.56
N GLU A 87 12.55 -0.85 -22.62
CA GLU A 87 13.97 -0.49 -22.76
C GLU A 87 14.12 1.02 -22.99
N SER A 88 13.09 1.65 -23.55
CA SER A 88 12.99 3.09 -23.73
C SER A 88 11.91 3.70 -22.83
N SER A 89 11.93 3.36 -21.53
CA SER A 89 10.88 3.73 -20.56
C SER A 89 11.38 4.41 -19.29
N VAL A 90 10.47 4.58 -18.34
CA VAL A 90 10.67 5.13 -17.00
C VAL A 90 9.99 4.25 -15.96
N SER A 91 10.65 4.00 -14.84
CA SER A 91 10.04 3.43 -13.64
C SER A 91 9.81 4.52 -12.58
N PHE A 92 9.15 4.19 -11.48
CA PHE A 92 8.82 5.13 -10.42
C PHE A 92 9.27 4.60 -9.06
N THR A 93 9.97 5.44 -8.30
CA THR A 93 10.23 5.22 -6.87
C THR A 93 8.90 5.17 -6.10
N PRO A 94 8.70 4.24 -5.16
CA PRO A 94 7.49 4.18 -4.34
C PRO A 94 7.54 5.26 -3.22
N LEU A 95 7.59 6.54 -3.58
CA LEU A 95 7.74 7.66 -2.62
C LEU A 95 6.67 7.71 -1.52
N HIS A 96 5.51 7.09 -1.76
CA HIS A 96 4.40 7.02 -0.80
C HIS A 96 4.64 6.01 0.34
N GLU A 97 5.57 5.07 0.15
CA GLU A 97 5.97 4.06 1.15
C GLU A 97 7.32 4.42 1.80
N LEU A 98 7.92 5.56 1.44
CA LEU A 98 9.23 5.98 1.93
C LEU A 98 9.13 7.15 2.89
N ASP A 99 9.92 7.10 3.95
CA ASP A 99 10.10 8.19 4.90
C ASP A 99 11.49 8.82 4.78
N GLY A 100 11.58 10.10 5.16
CA GLY A 100 12.84 10.85 5.15
C GLY A 100 13.24 11.34 3.75
N ILE A 101 14.55 11.55 3.55
CA ILE A 101 15.10 12.21 2.34
C ILE A 101 16.05 11.32 1.53
N ILE A 102 16.34 10.11 2.00
CA ILE A 102 17.27 9.19 1.35
C ILE A 102 16.49 8.07 0.68
N THR A 103 16.56 7.98 -0.64
CA THR A 103 15.98 6.88 -1.41
C THR A 103 16.94 5.70 -1.43
N PRO A 104 16.54 4.48 -1.03
CA PRO A 104 17.38 3.29 -1.19
C PRO A 104 17.75 3.05 -2.65
N ASN A 105 19.00 2.70 -2.95
CA ASN A 105 19.48 2.51 -4.32
C ASN A 105 18.67 1.46 -5.12
N GLY A 106 18.09 0.46 -4.46
CA GLY A 106 17.19 -0.52 -5.08
C GLY A 106 15.81 0.03 -5.47
N LEU A 107 15.48 1.24 -5.02
CA LEU A 107 14.18 1.90 -5.23
C LEU A 107 14.27 3.22 -6.00
N CYS A 108 15.47 3.77 -6.20
CA CYS A 108 15.67 4.93 -7.10
C CYS A 108 15.08 4.64 -8.47
N PHE A 109 14.21 5.51 -8.98
CA PHE A 109 13.61 5.34 -10.29
C PHE A 109 14.65 5.18 -11.41
N GLU A 110 14.25 4.55 -12.49
CA GLU A 110 15.10 4.31 -13.66
C GLU A 110 14.52 4.99 -14.89
N ARG A 111 15.38 5.52 -15.76
CA ARG A 111 14.99 5.93 -17.11
C ARG A 111 16.09 5.49 -18.07
N HIS A 112 15.72 4.64 -19.02
CA HIS A 112 16.59 4.20 -20.10
C HIS A 112 16.02 4.58 -21.46
N HIS A 113 16.87 4.79 -22.48
CA HIS A 113 16.42 4.96 -23.87
C HIS A 113 16.75 3.73 -24.75
N SER A 114 17.56 2.80 -24.24
CA SER A 114 17.99 1.58 -24.94
C SER A 114 18.35 0.45 -23.95
N GLY A 115 17.65 0.39 -22.82
CA GLY A 115 17.93 -0.55 -21.73
C GLY A 115 19.18 -0.20 -20.91
N VAL A 116 19.52 -1.09 -19.97
CA VAL A 116 20.71 -0.96 -19.11
C VAL A 116 21.91 -1.55 -19.83
N ALA A 117 22.98 -0.76 -19.98
CA ALA A 117 24.25 -1.27 -20.51
C ALA A 117 25.00 -2.04 -19.42
N HIS A 118 25.39 -3.28 -19.71
CA HIS A 118 26.30 -4.06 -18.88
C HIS A 118 27.71 -3.92 -19.44
N VAL A 119 28.54 -3.12 -18.78
CA VAL A 119 29.91 -2.81 -19.20
C VAL A 119 30.88 -3.40 -18.19
N ASP A 120 31.82 -4.23 -18.64
CA ASP A 120 32.94 -4.66 -17.80
C ASP A 120 33.76 -3.41 -17.42
N PRO A 121 34.01 -3.14 -16.13
CA PRO A 121 34.85 -2.03 -15.71
C PRO A 121 36.24 -2.03 -16.37
N ALA A 122 36.79 -3.20 -16.73
CA ALA A 122 38.07 -3.31 -17.44
C ALA A 122 38.02 -2.78 -18.88
N ASP A 123 36.84 -2.82 -19.51
CA ASP A 123 36.61 -2.35 -20.88
C ASP A 123 36.17 -0.87 -20.94
N TYR A 124 35.67 -0.32 -19.83
CA TYR A 124 35.17 1.06 -19.79
C TYR A 124 36.25 2.09 -20.14
N ARG A 125 35.95 3.01 -21.06
CA ARG A 125 36.79 4.18 -21.38
C ARG A 125 35.92 5.43 -21.44
N LEU A 126 36.40 6.52 -20.83
CA LEU A 126 35.82 7.86 -20.95
C LEU A 126 36.72 8.71 -21.86
N MET A 127 36.20 9.18 -22.99
CA MET A 127 36.90 10.11 -23.88
C MET A 127 36.53 11.56 -23.53
N ILE A 128 37.54 12.42 -23.40
CA ILE A 128 37.39 13.88 -23.24
C ILE A 128 38.13 14.51 -24.42
N ASN A 129 37.45 15.37 -25.19
CA ASN A 129 37.96 16.00 -26.42
C ASN A 129 37.80 17.51 -26.42
#